data_AF-A0A846Z342-F1
#
_entry.id   AF-A0A846Z342-F1
#
_cell.length_a   1.000
_cell.length_b   1.000
_cell.length_c   1.000
_cell.angle_alpha   90.00
_cell.angle_beta   90.00
_cell.angle_gamma   90.00
#
_symmetry.space_group_name_H-M   'P 1'
#
loop_
_entity.id
_entity.type
_entity.pdbx_description
1 polymer ?
#
loop_
_entity_poly.entity_id
_entity_poly.type
_entity_poly.pdbx_seq_one_letter_code
_entity_poly.pdbx_strand_id
1 'polypeptide(L)'
;MSSYHEIFIRTSNSIDQLVTDIATAANCKMRKFDTKDNPIAYAGRTRDVAVEVELHHDFEDDFGMNFSQYPIVVTLRSFDSDKAHEETVAKDIFEKMAAIDDYAMILTFDLQRLIAEHPSGNAPPGRGQ
;
A
#
# COMPACT_ATOMS: atom_id res chain seq x y z
N MET A 1 -2.96 13.62 -10.55
CA MET A 1 -2.50 12.65 -9.54
C MET A 1 -3.29 11.38 -9.77
N SER A 2 -2.63 10.23 -9.76
CA SER A 2 -3.30 8.94 -9.94
C SER A 2 -3.76 8.44 -8.58
N SER A 3 -5.06 8.21 -8.41
CA SER A 3 -5.61 7.61 -7.19
C SER A 3 -5.25 6.13 -7.15
N TYR A 4 -4.76 5.60 -6.04
CA TYR A 4 -4.45 4.18 -5.87
C TYR A 4 -5.12 3.60 -4.64
N HIS A 5 -5.31 2.28 -4.66
CA HIS A 5 -5.59 1.50 -3.46
C HIS A 5 -4.28 0.95 -2.92
N GLU A 6 -4.01 1.24 -1.66
CA GLU A 6 -2.74 0.91 -1.01
C GLU A 6 -3.02 0.13 0.29
N ILE A 7 -2.34 -0.99 0.47
CA ILE A 7 -2.36 -1.75 1.72
C ILE A 7 -1.01 -1.57 2.42
N PHE A 8 -1.03 -0.89 3.56
CA PHE A 8 0.13 -0.74 4.44
C PHE A 8 0.19 -1.95 5.38
N ILE A 9 1.37 -2.55 5.53
CA ILE A 9 1.55 -3.80 6.27
C ILE A 9 2.71 -3.69 7.25
N ARG A 10 2.47 -4.16 8.48
CA ARG A 10 3.48 -4.45 9.50
C ARG A 10 3.41 -5.93 9.87
N THR A 11 4.55 -6.61 9.88
CA THR A 11 4.65 -8.02 10.24
C THR A 11 6.00 -8.35 10.86
N SER A 12 6.05 -9.43 11.65
CA SER A 12 7.28 -10.09 12.09
C SER A 12 7.68 -11.26 11.19
N ASN A 13 6.85 -11.61 10.21
CA ASN A 13 7.13 -12.70 9.26
C ASN A 13 8.28 -12.31 8.32
N SER A 14 8.91 -13.33 7.72
CA SER A 14 9.92 -13.09 6.69
C SER A 14 9.29 -12.48 5.44
N ILE A 15 10.06 -11.69 4.69
CA ILE A 15 9.60 -11.10 3.42
C ILE A 15 9.16 -12.18 2.42
N ASP A 16 9.86 -13.32 2.37
CA ASP A 16 9.49 -14.42 1.48
C ASP A 16 8.14 -15.04 1.85
N GLN A 17 7.83 -15.15 3.15
CA GLN A 17 6.51 -15.62 3.62
C GLN A 17 5.42 -14.60 3.26
N LEU A 18 5.64 -13.33 3.57
CA LEU A 18 4.71 -12.25 3.23
C LEU A 18 4.38 -12.22 1.73
N VAL A 19 5.41 -12.26 0.87
CA VAL A 19 5.20 -12.24 -0.59
C VAL A 19 4.46 -13.49 -1.07
N THR A 20 4.72 -14.65 -0.46
CA THR A 20 3.97 -15.88 -0.75
C THR A 20 2.49 -15.74 -0.39
N ASP A 21 2.20 -15.13 0.75
CA ASP A 21 0.82 -14.92 1.21
C ASP A 21 0.10 -13.89 0.35
N ILE A 22 0.76 -12.78 -0.01
CA ILE A 22 0.21 -11.78 -0.95
C ILE A 22 -0.06 -12.43 -2.31
N ALA A 23 0.89 -13.22 -2.83
CA ALA A 23 0.72 -13.93 -4.09
C ALA A 23 -0.47 -14.89 -4.06
N THR A 24 -0.65 -15.60 -2.94
CA THR A 24 -1.78 -16.50 -2.69
C THR A 24 -3.11 -15.73 -2.62
N ALA A 25 -3.17 -14.67 -1.81
CA ALA A 25 -4.36 -13.83 -1.64
C ALA A 25 -4.79 -13.18 -2.96
N ALA A 26 -3.83 -12.69 -3.74
CA ALA A 26 -4.04 -12.11 -5.07
C ALA A 26 -4.25 -13.17 -6.16
N ASN A 27 -4.04 -14.45 -5.89
CA ASN A 27 -4.05 -15.54 -6.88
C ASN A 27 -3.17 -15.22 -8.10
N CYS A 28 -1.93 -14.82 -7.86
CA CYS A 28 -0.97 -14.48 -8.91
C CYS A 28 0.43 -15.01 -8.62
N LYS A 29 1.32 -14.88 -9.61
CA LYS A 29 2.76 -15.10 -9.40
C LYS A 29 3.44 -13.76 -9.20
N MET A 30 4.32 -13.69 -8.20
CA MET A 30 5.15 -12.52 -7.94
C MET A 30 6.53 -12.70 -8.56
N ARG A 31 6.99 -11.67 -9.28
CA ARG A 31 8.37 -11.55 -9.76
C ARG A 31 9.12 -10.62 -8.83
N LYS A 32 10.33 -11.02 -8.42
CA LYS A 32 11.26 -10.17 -7.66
C LYS A 32 12.05 -9.24 -8.60
N PHE A 33 12.33 -8.03 -8.13
CA PHE A 33 13.14 -7.03 -8.81
C PHE A 33 14.34 -6.62 -7.96
N ASP A 34 15.36 -6.04 -8.60
CA ASP A 34 16.45 -5.34 -7.91
C ASP A 34 15.95 -3.95 -7.51
N THR A 35 16.09 -3.60 -6.22
CA THR A 35 15.54 -2.38 -5.63
C THR A 35 16.50 -1.19 -5.67
N LYS A 36 17.69 -1.32 -6.28
CA LYS A 36 18.66 -0.22 -6.36
C LYS A 36 18.11 1.03 -7.06
N ASP A 37 17.32 0.83 -8.12
CA ASP A 37 16.79 1.91 -8.97
C ASP A 37 15.26 1.90 -9.04
N ASN A 38 14.59 1.02 -8.29
CA ASN A 38 13.14 0.84 -8.32
C ASN A 38 12.62 0.57 -6.89
N PRO A 39 11.66 1.36 -6.38
CA PRO A 39 11.08 1.08 -5.06
C PRO A 39 10.31 -0.26 -5.03
N ILE A 40 9.79 -0.71 -6.17
CA ILE A 40 9.03 -1.96 -6.29
C ILE A 40 9.98 -3.15 -6.21
N ALA A 41 9.90 -3.89 -5.09
CA ALA A 41 10.69 -5.09 -4.85
C ALA A 41 10.05 -6.34 -5.46
N TYR A 42 8.71 -6.40 -5.49
CA TYR A 42 7.98 -7.51 -6.09
C TYR A 42 6.78 -7.00 -6.89
N ALA A 43 6.44 -7.66 -7.99
CA ALA A 43 5.21 -7.36 -8.72
C ALA A 43 4.57 -8.60 -9.34
N GLY A 44 3.25 -8.57 -9.36
CA GLY A 44 2.40 -9.57 -9.97
C GLY A 44 1.22 -8.92 -10.69
N ARG A 45 0.35 -9.76 -11.25
CA ARG A 45 -0.89 -9.30 -11.90
C ARG A 45 -2.01 -10.27 -11.57
N THR A 46 -3.15 -9.72 -11.20
CA THR A 46 -4.40 -10.46 -11.00
C THR A 46 -5.55 -9.66 -11.56
N ARG A 47 -6.48 -10.32 -12.28
CA ARG A 47 -7.73 -9.68 -12.76
C ARG A 47 -7.50 -8.29 -13.37
N ASP A 48 -6.48 -8.12 -14.23
CA ASP A 48 -6.14 -6.82 -14.84
C ASP A 48 -5.80 -5.67 -13.87
N VAL A 49 -5.36 -6.03 -12.68
CA VAL A 49 -4.79 -5.15 -11.66
C VAL A 49 -3.34 -5.56 -11.41
N ALA A 50 -2.43 -4.58 -11.47
CA ALA A 50 -1.06 -4.74 -11.00
C ALA A 50 -1.06 -4.82 -9.47
N VAL A 51 -0.28 -5.75 -8.93
CA VAL A 51 -0.02 -5.86 -7.50
C VAL A 51 1.47 -5.62 -7.31
N GLU A 52 1.82 -4.44 -6.80
CA GLU A 52 3.20 -3.96 -6.68
C GLU A 52 3.54 -3.86 -5.19
N VAL A 53 4.68 -4.39 -4.77
CA VAL A 53 5.10 -4.44 -3.36
C VAL A 53 6.39 -3.66 -3.18
N GLU A 54 6.33 -2.66 -2.31
CA GLU A 54 7.46 -1.86 -1.84
C GLU A 54 7.77 -2.28 -0.40
N LEU A 55 9.04 -2.56 -0.08
CA LEU A 55 9.44 -3.02 1.27
C LEU A 55 9.72 -1.87 2.24
N HIS A 56 9.85 -0.67 1.70
CA HIS A 56 10.04 0.60 2.39
C HIS A 56 9.32 1.68 1.58
N HIS A 57 8.82 2.70 2.26
CA HIS A 57 8.15 3.83 1.62
C HIS A 57 8.53 5.14 2.31
N ASP A 58 8.33 6.25 1.61
CA ASP A 58 8.63 7.60 2.11
C ASP A 58 7.38 8.35 2.60
N PHE A 59 6.20 7.70 2.71
CA PHE A 59 5.02 8.34 3.31
C PHE A 59 5.31 8.86 4.72
N GLU A 60 4.96 10.13 4.95
CA GLU A 60 5.07 10.79 6.24
C GLU A 60 3.94 10.35 7.18
N ASP A 61 4.19 10.40 8.49
CA ASP A 61 3.16 10.20 9.50
C ASP A 61 2.20 11.40 9.50
N ASP A 62 0.93 11.18 9.16
CA ASP A 62 -0.08 12.25 9.05
C ASP A 62 -1.47 11.73 9.49
N PHE A 63 -2.40 12.64 9.80
CA PHE A 63 -3.79 12.36 10.22
C PHE A 63 -3.91 11.44 11.44
N GLY A 64 -2.91 11.41 12.31
CA GLY A 64 -2.86 10.49 13.45
C GLY A 64 -2.60 9.04 13.06
N MET A 65 -2.23 8.77 11.80
CA MET A 65 -1.73 7.48 11.33
C MET A 65 -0.20 7.50 11.31
N ASN A 66 0.41 6.52 11.98
CA ASN A 66 1.86 6.34 11.97
C ASN A 66 2.24 5.39 10.83
N PHE A 67 2.17 5.86 9.58
CA PHE A 67 2.54 5.08 8.40
C PHE A 67 3.96 4.51 8.49
N SER A 68 4.87 5.23 9.15
CA SER A 68 6.23 4.75 9.46
C SER A 68 6.28 3.42 10.21
N GLN A 69 5.22 3.04 10.91
CA GLN A 69 5.10 1.73 11.58
C GLN A 69 4.72 0.59 10.63
N TYR A 70 4.31 0.89 9.39
CA TYR A 70 3.86 -0.07 8.38
C TYR A 70 4.74 0.01 7.13
N PRO A 71 6.01 -0.43 7.22
CA PRO A 71 7.02 -0.13 6.22
C PRO A 71 6.74 -0.73 4.83
N ILE A 72 5.89 -1.75 4.75
CA ILE A 72 5.57 -2.42 3.49
C ILE A 72 4.29 -1.83 2.91
N VAL A 73 4.32 -1.49 1.63
CA VAL A 73 3.15 -1.03 0.86
C VAL A 73 2.86 -2.00 -0.27
N VAL A 74 1.60 -2.38 -0.39
CA VAL A 74 1.07 -3.08 -1.57
C VAL A 74 0.18 -2.11 -2.35
N THR A 75 0.64 -1.69 -3.52
CA THR A 75 -0.08 -0.79 -4.41
C THR A 75 -0.86 -1.61 -5.44
N LEU A 76 -2.14 -1.31 -5.55
CA LEU A 76 -3.06 -1.92 -6.51
C LEU A 76 -3.43 -0.90 -7.57
N ARG A 77 -3.16 -1.24 -8.84
CA ARG A 77 -3.38 -0.33 -9.97
C ARG A 77 -4.03 -1.06 -11.13
N SER A 78 -5.26 -0.67 -11.46
CA SER A 78 -5.98 -1.19 -12.64
C SER A 78 -5.31 -0.74 -13.93
N PHE A 79 -5.13 -1.67 -14.88
CA PHE A 79 -4.61 -1.35 -16.21
C PHE A 79 -5.63 -0.63 -17.10
N ASP A 80 -6.92 -0.84 -16.85
CA ASP A 80 -8.01 -0.24 -17.61
C ASP A 80 -8.57 1.02 -16.94
N SER A 81 -7.91 1.49 -15.86
CA SER A 81 -8.33 2.62 -15.03
C SER A 81 -9.73 2.46 -14.41
N ASP A 82 -10.29 1.25 -14.38
CA ASP A 82 -11.53 0.93 -13.67
C ASP A 82 -11.30 0.90 -12.16
N LYS A 83 -11.76 1.95 -11.48
CA LYS A 83 -11.57 2.15 -10.03
C LYS A 83 -12.50 1.31 -9.16
N ALA A 84 -13.70 0.99 -9.63
CA ALA A 84 -14.60 0.12 -8.87
C ALA A 84 -14.08 -1.32 -8.86
N HIS A 85 -13.51 -1.75 -9.99
CA HIS A 85 -12.82 -3.03 -10.08
C HIS A 85 -11.55 -3.07 -9.24
N GLU A 86 -10.72 -2.02 -9.29
CA GLU A 86 -9.53 -1.87 -8.44
C GLU A 86 -9.87 -1.98 -6.95
N GLU A 87 -10.91 -1.29 -6.50
CA GLU A 87 -11.41 -1.33 -5.11
C GLU A 87 -11.85 -2.74 -4.71
N THR A 88 -12.60 -3.41 -5.59
CA THR A 88 -13.09 -4.77 -5.33
C THR A 88 -11.92 -5.75 -5.19
N VAL A 89 -10.91 -5.63 -6.05
CA VAL A 89 -9.69 -6.46 -5.98
C VAL A 89 -8.89 -6.16 -4.70
N ALA A 90 -8.73 -4.88 -4.35
CA ALA A 90 -8.02 -4.44 -3.16
C ALA A 90 -8.66 -4.99 -1.87
N LYS A 91 -9.99 -4.85 -1.74
CA LYS A 91 -10.74 -5.37 -0.58
C LYS A 91 -10.64 -6.87 -0.46
N ASP A 92 -10.82 -7.61 -1.55
CA ASP A 92 -10.72 -9.08 -1.55
C ASP A 92 -9.32 -9.56 -1.13
N ILE A 93 -8.25 -8.90 -1.59
CA ILE A 93 -6.88 -9.23 -1.17
C ILE A 93 -6.68 -8.89 0.32
N PHE A 94 -7.13 -7.71 0.76
CA PHE A 94 -7.05 -7.29 2.15
C PHE A 94 -7.77 -8.27 3.09
N GLU A 95 -8.99 -8.68 2.76
CA GLU A 95 -9.78 -9.62 3.56
C GLU A 95 -9.13 -11.00 3.65
N LYS A 96 -8.57 -11.51 2.55
CA LYS A 96 -7.82 -12.77 2.54
C LYS A 96 -6.55 -12.70 3.38
N MET A 97 -5.82 -11.60 3.30
CA MET A 97 -4.64 -11.37 4.13
C MET A 97 -5.01 -11.22 5.60
N ALA A 98 -6.13 -10.56 5.91
CA ALA A 98 -6.61 -10.34 7.28
C ALA A 98 -7.09 -11.63 7.96
N ALA A 99 -7.47 -12.64 7.16
CA ALA A 99 -7.77 -13.98 7.66
C ALA A 99 -6.51 -14.75 8.12
N ILE A 100 -5.31 -14.26 7.77
CA ILE A 100 -4.03 -14.75 8.28
C ILE A 100 -3.69 -13.83 9.46
N ASP A 101 -3.94 -14.26 10.70
CA ASP A 101 -3.87 -13.48 11.96
C ASP A 101 -2.43 -13.06 12.37
N ASP A 102 -1.54 -12.85 11.40
CA ASP A 102 -0.12 -12.53 11.55
C ASP A 102 0.25 -11.13 11.00
N TYR A 103 -0.72 -10.42 10.42
CA TYR A 103 -0.51 -9.16 9.72
C TYR A 103 -1.31 -8.01 10.35
N ALA A 104 -0.61 -6.95 10.77
CA ALA A 104 -1.26 -5.68 11.06
C ALA A 104 -1.32 -4.86 9.78
N MET A 105 -2.52 -4.48 9.33
CA MET A 105 -2.72 -3.86 8.01
C MET A 105 -3.68 -2.67 8.03
N ILE A 106 -3.47 -1.74 7.10
CA ILE A 106 -4.36 -0.61 6.81
C ILE A 106 -4.62 -0.58 5.31
N LEU A 107 -5.89 -0.57 4.89
CA LEU A 107 -6.28 -0.32 3.50
C LEU A 107 -6.67 1.15 3.33
N THR A 108 -6.08 1.82 2.35
CA THR A 108 -6.36 3.22 2.03
C THR A 108 -6.73 3.37 0.55
N PHE A 109 -7.44 4.46 0.23
CA PHE A 109 -7.76 4.86 -1.14
C PHE A 109 -7.43 6.34 -1.33
N ASP A 110 -6.66 6.63 -2.38
CA ASP A 110 -6.29 7.99 -2.78
C ASP A 110 -5.65 8.82 -1.65
N LEU A 111 -4.73 8.20 -0.89
CA LEU A 111 -4.11 8.80 0.28
C LEU A 111 -3.40 10.13 -0.05
N GLN A 112 -2.71 10.22 -1.18
CA GLN A 112 -2.05 11.46 -1.60
C GLN A 112 -3.04 12.61 -1.77
N ARG A 113 -4.24 12.34 -2.28
CA ARG A 113 -5.29 13.36 -2.40
C ARG A 113 -5.81 13.75 -1.02
N LEU A 114 -6.01 12.80 -0.11
CA LEU A 114 -6.41 13.10 1.27
C LEU A 114 -5.39 14.01 1.96
N ILE A 115 -4.10 13.73 1.81
CA ILE A 115 -3.01 14.57 2.32
C ILE A 115 -3.04 15.97 1.69
N ALA A 116 -3.22 16.05 0.37
CA ALA A 116 -3.27 17.32 -0.34
C ALA A 116 -4.52 18.18 0.00
N GLU A 117 -5.65 17.55 0.29
CA GLU A 117 -6.90 18.24 0.70
C GLU A 117 -6.84 18.72 2.15
N HIS A 118 -6.00 18.11 2.97
CA HIS A 118 -5.87 18.44 4.39
C HIS A 118 -4.39 18.49 4.84
N PRO A 119 -3.56 19.37 4.25
CA PRO A 119 -2.16 19.50 4.66
C PRO A 119 -2.13 19.76 6.16
N SER A 120 -1.48 18.87 6.91
CA SER A 120 -1.40 18.92 8.36
C SER A 120 -0.98 20.32 8.79
N GLY A 121 -1.80 20.94 9.65
CA GLY A 121 -1.69 22.33 10.08
C GLY A 121 -0.50 22.62 11.00
N ASN A 122 0.69 22.05 10.74
CA ASN A 122 1.93 22.42 11.41
C ASN A 122 2.61 23.60 10.67
N ALA A 123 1.88 24.68 10.47
CA ALA A 123 2.50 25.99 10.39
C ALA A 123 2.80 26.43 11.84
N PRO A 124 4.05 26.78 12.20
CA PRO A 124 4.32 27.32 13.52
C PRO A 124 3.46 28.58 13.72
N PRO A 125 2.99 28.87 14.96
CA PRO A 125 2.32 30.14 15.22
C PRO A 125 3.31 31.26 14.91
N GLY A 126 3.14 31.88 13.74
CA GLY A 126 3.78 33.12 13.38
C GLY A 126 3.38 34.15 14.42
N ARG A 127 4.35 34.49 15.27
CA ARG A 127 4.24 35.44 16.37
C ARG A 127 3.52 36.70 15.91
N GLY A 128 2.57 37.14 16.71
CA GLY A 128 1.95 38.44 16.53
C GLY A 128 2.98 39.56 16.45
N GLN A 129 2.68 40.55 15.62
CA GLN A 129 2.92 41.97 15.86
C GLN A 129 1.75 42.74 15.24
#